data_AF-A0A6N2WYI6-F1
#
_entry.id   AF-A0A6N2WYI6-F1
#
_cell.length_a   1.000
_cell.length_b   1.000
_cell.length_c   1.000
_cell.angle_alpha   90.00
_cell.angle_beta   90.00
_cell.angle_gamma   90.00
#
_symmetry.space_group_name_H-M   'P 1'
#
loop_
_entity.id
_entity.type
_entity.pdbx_description
1 polymer ?
#
loop_
_entity_poly.entity_id
_entity_poly.type
_entity_poly.pdbx_seq_one_letter_code
_entity_poly.pdbx_strand_id
1 'polypeptide(L)'
;MMTETTFSHDSDLEEAVIGACMIERAAMPLVADKLRPEMFYEEKNLEIFAALQSMYRSAKSIDTITLKNELAARGKLDAVGGPYELLRISLKVSSSAHLEYHALILRQLHTRRIMRTGFQQLLAFSADESMDIDDILVEAHRLLEGLEDESGVADHLRSIDRLMDDTLAEVEQRMEHGCNGITGIPTGFDALDHVTAGWQRGDLNILAARPSVGKTAFALHLARAAAMAGRHVVVFSLEMQGERLGDRWLLAATEGVDPQHLRSGQLTPGEVRQVHEASAELSRLPILIDDHPMTSMDRVRSSARLLKSKNRCDMVIVDYLQLCE
;
A
#
# COMPACT_ATOMS: atom_id res chain seq x y z
N MET A 1 39.93 28.73 1.32
CA MET A 1 39.50 27.78 2.36
C MET A 1 38.92 26.58 1.67
N MET A 2 39.65 25.45 1.64
CA MET A 2 39.12 24.18 1.16
C MET A 2 38.11 23.70 2.21
N THR A 3 36.82 23.81 1.90
CA THR A 3 35.79 23.14 2.71
C THR A 3 36.00 21.65 2.56
N GLU A 4 36.38 20.98 3.65
CA GLU A 4 36.34 19.52 3.74
C GLU A 4 34.98 19.04 3.21
N THR A 5 35.01 18.32 2.10
CA THR A 5 33.82 17.75 1.46
C THR A 5 33.33 16.58 2.30
N THR A 6 32.62 16.87 3.39
CA THR A 6 31.94 15.85 4.19
C THR A 6 30.88 15.22 3.29
N PHE A 7 31.04 13.94 2.95
CA PHE A 7 30.04 13.20 2.19
C PHE A 7 28.73 13.23 2.99
N SER A 8 27.61 13.51 2.31
CA SER A 8 26.28 13.49 2.92
C SER A 8 25.90 12.03 3.21
N HIS A 9 26.30 11.52 4.37
CA HIS A 9 26.00 10.17 4.85
C HIS A 9 25.55 10.23 6.31
N ASP A 10 24.80 9.23 6.73
CA ASP A 10 24.35 9.08 8.12
C ASP A 10 24.46 7.59 8.48
N SER A 11 25.61 7.21 9.03
CA SER A 11 25.88 5.81 9.41
C SER A 11 24.95 5.34 10.52
N ASP A 12 24.45 6.22 11.39
CA ASP A 12 23.52 5.84 12.45
C ASP A 12 22.15 5.51 11.86
N LEU A 13 21.71 6.28 10.87
CA LEU A 13 20.48 6.03 10.12
C LEU A 13 20.55 4.72 9.32
N GLU A 14 21.66 4.46 8.63
CA GLU A 14 21.88 3.21 7.89
C GLU A 14 21.79 1.99 8.82
N GLU A 15 22.50 2.04 9.94
CA GLU A 15 22.49 0.97 10.94
C GLU A 15 21.12 0.82 11.59
N ALA A 16 20.38 1.91 11.82
CA ALA A 16 19.02 1.85 12.34
C ALA A 16 18.05 1.15 11.37
N VAL A 17 18.14 1.41 10.06
CA VAL A 17 17.33 0.75 9.04
C VAL A 17 17.66 -0.75 8.97
N ILE A 18 18.95 -1.09 8.93
CA ILE A 18 19.41 -2.48 8.90
C ILE A 18 18.95 -3.22 10.17
N GLY A 19 19.15 -2.63 11.34
CA GLY A 19 18.74 -3.20 12.61
C GLY A 19 17.23 -3.47 12.63
N ALA A 20 16.41 -2.53 12.16
CA ALA A 20 14.96 -2.71 12.10
C ALA A 20 14.58 -3.89 11.20
N CYS A 21 15.26 -4.05 10.06
CA CYS A 21 15.09 -5.18 9.16
C CYS A 21 15.50 -6.53 9.77
N MET A 22 16.45 -6.54 10.72
CA MET A 22 16.89 -7.74 11.43
C MET A 22 15.93 -8.17 12.54
N ILE A 23 15.25 -7.22 13.18
CA ILE A 23 14.40 -7.48 14.35
C ILE A 23 12.93 -7.66 13.96
N GLU A 24 12.43 -6.80 13.07
CA GLU A 24 11.00 -6.70 12.79
C GLU A 24 10.62 -7.37 11.47
N ARG A 25 9.76 -8.38 11.54
CA ARG A 25 9.28 -9.09 10.33
C ARG A 25 8.56 -8.18 9.33
N ALA A 26 7.95 -7.09 9.81
CA ALA A 26 7.24 -6.12 8.99
C ALA A 26 8.16 -5.10 8.31
N ALA A 27 9.43 -5.00 8.70
CA ALA A 27 10.35 -3.98 8.21
C ALA A 27 10.72 -4.17 6.73
N MET A 28 11.16 -5.37 6.34
CA MET A 28 11.58 -5.65 4.96
C MET A 28 10.51 -5.35 3.90
N PRO A 29 9.22 -5.76 4.07
CA PRO A 29 8.15 -5.36 3.15
C PRO A 29 7.98 -3.85 2.95
N LEU A 30 8.34 -3.03 3.94
CA LEU A 30 8.19 -1.57 3.87
C LEU A 30 9.33 -0.88 3.11
N VAL A 31 10.51 -1.52 3.05
CA VAL A 31 11.75 -0.90 2.50
C VAL A 31 12.31 -1.61 1.27
N ALA A 32 11.94 -2.87 1.01
CA ALA A 32 12.54 -3.69 -0.05
C ALA A 32 12.40 -3.09 -1.46
N ASP A 33 11.30 -2.38 -1.72
CA ASP A 33 11.01 -1.71 -3.00
C ASP A 33 11.52 -0.27 -3.05
N LYS A 34 11.97 0.28 -1.91
CA LYS A 34 12.39 1.68 -1.78
C LYS A 34 13.90 1.85 -1.72
N LEU A 35 14.61 0.83 -1.22
CA LEU A 35 16.04 0.86 -1.00
C LEU A 35 16.77 -0.19 -1.84
N ARG A 36 17.92 0.20 -2.37
CA ARG A 36 18.87 -0.71 -3.02
C ARG A 36 20.21 -0.69 -2.26
N PRO A 37 21.00 -1.77 -2.29
CA PRO A 37 22.27 -1.83 -1.56
C PRO A 37 23.20 -0.65 -1.84
N GLU A 38 23.25 -0.18 -3.10
CA GLU A 38 24.12 0.92 -3.54
C GLU A 38 23.77 2.27 -2.87
N MET A 39 22.58 2.37 -2.27
CA MET A 39 22.14 3.55 -1.53
C MET A 39 22.88 3.74 -0.21
N PHE A 40 23.41 2.66 0.38
CA PHE A 40 24.24 2.71 1.58
C PHE A 40 25.62 3.29 1.25
N TYR A 41 26.15 4.11 2.15
CA TYR A 41 27.47 4.71 2.01
C TYR A 41 28.56 3.77 2.52
N GLU A 42 28.33 3.15 3.68
CA GLU A 42 29.28 2.22 4.26
C GLU A 42 29.23 0.87 3.54
N GLU A 43 30.37 0.40 3.03
CA GLU A 43 30.47 -0.87 2.29
C GLU A 43 29.96 -2.06 3.12
N LYS A 44 30.24 -2.05 4.43
CA LYS A 44 29.70 -3.06 5.37
C LYS A 44 28.17 -3.07 5.39
N ASN A 45 27.53 -1.90 5.36
CA ASN A 45 26.08 -1.76 5.47
C ASN A 45 25.41 -2.16 4.15
N LEU A 46 26.03 -1.81 3.02
CA LEU A 46 25.64 -2.25 1.68
C LEU A 46 25.58 -3.78 1.61
N GLU A 47 26.66 -4.46 2.02
CA GLU A 47 26.76 -5.92 1.98
C GLU A 47 25.74 -6.60 2.91
N ILE A 48 25.53 -6.03 4.11
CA ILE A 48 24.49 -6.51 5.03
C ILE A 48 23.10 -6.37 4.40
N PHE A 49 22.78 -5.22 3.80
CA PHE A 49 21.48 -4.98 3.18
C PHE A 49 21.27 -5.86 1.94
N ALA A 50 22.31 -6.09 1.14
CA ALA A 50 22.27 -7.02 0.01
C ALA A 50 21.95 -8.47 0.44
N ALA A 51 22.49 -8.91 1.59
CA ALA A 51 22.13 -10.19 2.18
C ALA A 51 20.66 -10.23 2.64
N LEU A 52 20.21 -9.20 3.36
CA LEU A 52 18.81 -9.07 3.79
C LEU A 52 17.83 -9.10 2.61
N GLN A 53 18.09 -8.33 1.55
CA GLN A 53 17.22 -8.27 0.37
C GLN A 53 17.14 -9.62 -0.35
N SER A 54 18.26 -10.34 -0.44
CA SER A 54 18.30 -11.66 -1.06
C SER A 54 17.59 -12.73 -0.22
N MET A 55 17.71 -12.68 1.11
CA MET A 55 16.93 -13.54 2.03
C MET A 55 15.43 -13.28 1.89
N TYR A 56 15.04 -12.00 1.83
CA TYR A 56 13.64 -11.58 1.64
C TYR A 56 13.06 -12.08 0.32
N ARG A 57 13.78 -11.90 -0.80
CA ARG A 57 13.36 -12.43 -2.12
C ARG A 57 13.24 -13.95 -2.16
N SER A 58 14.06 -14.65 -1.36
CA SER A 58 14.02 -16.11 -1.24
C SER A 58 13.01 -16.60 -0.20
N ALA A 59 12.17 -15.70 0.34
CA ALA A 59 11.20 -15.98 1.41
C ALA A 59 11.80 -16.68 2.65
N LYS A 60 13.10 -16.46 2.93
CA LYS A 60 13.77 -16.97 4.13
C LYS A 60 13.37 -16.12 5.34
N SER A 61 13.25 -16.74 6.51
CA SER A 61 13.09 -16.02 7.76
C SER A 61 14.34 -15.18 8.03
N ILE A 62 14.15 -13.91 8.39
CA ILE A 62 15.21 -12.97 8.70
C ILE A 62 15.26 -12.74 10.21
N ASP A 63 16.43 -12.96 10.78
CA ASP A 63 16.85 -12.63 12.14
C ASP A 63 18.39 -12.53 12.19
N THR A 64 18.95 -12.07 13.31
CA THR A 64 20.41 -11.91 13.46
C THR A 64 21.21 -13.21 13.24
N ILE A 65 20.67 -14.37 13.62
CA ILE A 65 21.35 -15.66 13.48
C ILE A 65 21.31 -16.14 12.03
N THR A 66 20.15 -16.06 11.38
CA THR A 66 19.98 -16.47 9.98
C THR A 66 20.75 -15.55 9.03
N LEU A 67 20.77 -14.24 9.28
CA LEU A 67 21.59 -13.29 8.53
C LEU A 67 23.09 -13.57 8.68
N LYS A 68 23.56 -13.83 9.90
CA LYS A 68 24.97 -14.22 10.15
C LYS A 68 25.35 -15.46 9.33
N ASN A 69 24.50 -16.48 9.32
CA ASN A 69 24.77 -17.71 8.56
C ASN A 69 24.77 -17.45 7.04
N GLU A 70 23.87 -16.60 6.55
CA GLU A 70 23.82 -16.19 5.14
C GLU A 70 25.09 -15.43 4.74
N LEU A 71 25.54 -14.47 5.55
CA LEU A 71 26.79 -13.72 5.32
C LEU A 71 28.02 -14.63 5.39
N ALA A 72 28.04 -15.62 6.28
CA ALA A 72 29.10 -16.63 6.35
C ALA A 72 29.13 -17.49 5.09
N ALA A 73 27.98 -17.95 4.61
CA ALA A 73 27.87 -18.73 3.38
C ALA A 73 28.33 -17.96 2.13
N ARG A 74 28.20 -16.62 2.15
CA ARG A 74 28.71 -15.71 1.12
C ARG A 74 30.20 -15.38 1.25
N GLY A 75 30.86 -15.80 2.33
CA GLY A 75 32.24 -15.41 2.62
C GLY A 75 32.42 -13.91 2.95
N LYS A 76 31.35 -13.23 3.35
CA LYS A 76 31.33 -11.77 3.60
C LYS A 76 31.23 -11.41 5.08
N LEU A 77 31.04 -12.40 5.96
CA LEU A 77 30.84 -12.16 7.41
C LEU A 77 31.99 -11.37 8.05
N ASP A 78 33.24 -11.70 7.73
CA ASP A 78 34.40 -10.99 8.29
C ASP A 78 34.52 -9.57 7.73
N ALA A 79 34.17 -9.37 6.45
CA ALA A 79 34.21 -8.06 5.79
C ALA A 79 33.20 -7.06 6.39
N VAL A 80 32.09 -7.55 6.94
CA VAL A 80 31.08 -6.71 7.60
C VAL A 80 31.32 -6.52 9.10
N GLY A 81 32.49 -6.91 9.63
CA GLY A 81 32.83 -6.77 11.05
C GLY A 81 32.42 -7.94 11.94
N GLY A 82 31.96 -9.04 11.35
CA GLY A 82 31.69 -10.29 12.05
C GLY A 82 30.39 -10.30 12.87
N PRO A 83 30.17 -11.37 13.67
CA PRO A 83 28.95 -11.55 14.44
C PRO A 83 28.68 -10.45 15.48
N TYR A 84 29.74 -9.85 16.03
CA TYR A 84 29.61 -8.79 17.04
C TYR A 84 29.01 -7.52 16.44
N GLU A 85 29.40 -7.16 15.22
CA GLU A 85 28.88 -5.97 14.54
C GLU A 85 27.38 -6.11 14.25
N LEU A 86 26.94 -7.28 13.77
CA LEU A 86 25.51 -7.56 13.55
C LEU A 86 24.71 -7.43 14.84
N LEU A 87 25.24 -7.92 15.97
CA LEU A 87 24.61 -7.76 17.27
C LEU A 87 24.54 -6.28 17.67
N ARG A 88 25.63 -5.52 17.49
CA ARG A 88 25.67 -4.08 17.80
C ARG A 88 24.65 -3.29 16.99
N ILE A 89 24.52 -3.56 15.69
CA ILE A 89 23.55 -2.92 14.80
C ILE A 89 22.12 -3.25 15.23
N SER A 90 21.85 -4.51 15.58
CA SER A 90 20.52 -4.90 16.05
C SER A 90 20.07 -4.13 17.31
N LEU A 91 21.02 -3.73 18.17
CA LEU A 91 20.73 -2.99 19.40
C LEU A 91 20.47 -1.49 19.18
N LYS A 92 20.73 -0.94 17.98
CA LYS A 92 20.51 0.49 17.68
C LYS A 92 19.06 0.85 17.35
N VAL A 93 18.15 -0.13 17.29
CA VAL A 93 16.76 0.07 16.86
C VAL A 93 15.89 0.55 18.02
N SER A 94 15.27 1.72 17.84
CA SER A 94 14.29 2.24 18.80
C SER A 94 12.84 1.88 18.41
N SER A 95 12.49 1.96 17.11
CA SER A 95 11.13 1.66 16.60
C SER A 95 11.10 1.63 15.06
N SER A 96 10.35 0.70 14.45
CA SER A 96 10.05 0.71 13.01
C SER A 96 8.97 1.71 12.58
N ALA A 97 8.31 2.41 13.51
CA ALA A 97 7.22 3.33 13.19
C ALA A 97 7.62 4.44 12.19
N HIS A 98 8.93 4.74 12.12
CA HIS A 98 9.49 5.74 11.20
C HIS A 98 10.40 5.12 10.12
N LEU A 99 10.38 3.79 9.95
CA LEU A 99 11.28 3.11 9.03
C LEU A 99 11.13 3.57 7.58
N GLU A 100 9.90 3.80 7.12
CA GLU A 100 9.65 4.33 5.77
C GLU A 100 10.23 5.72 5.59
N TYR A 101 10.15 6.56 6.64
CA TYR A 101 10.72 7.90 6.63
C TYR A 101 12.25 7.86 6.61
N HIS A 102 12.86 6.96 7.39
CA HIS A 102 14.31 6.74 7.38
C HIS A 102 14.81 6.24 6.01
N ALA A 103 14.07 5.34 5.36
CA ALA A 103 14.37 4.91 4.00
C ALA A 103 14.33 6.07 2.98
N LEU A 104 13.36 6.98 3.11
CA LEU A 104 13.30 8.19 2.26
C LEU A 104 14.52 9.09 2.47
N ILE A 105 14.96 9.28 3.71
CA ILE A 105 16.17 10.08 3.99
C ILE A 105 17.40 9.41 3.35
N LEU A 106 17.59 8.10 3.51
CA LEU A 106 18.71 7.39 2.87
C LEU A 106 18.72 7.55 1.35
N ARG A 107 17.55 7.43 0.71
CA ARG A 107 17.42 7.67 -0.73
C ARG A 107 17.83 9.10 -1.10
N GLN A 108 17.39 10.11 -0.34
CA GLN A 108 17.80 11.50 -0.57
C GLN A 108 19.31 11.70 -0.40
N LEU A 109 19.93 11.08 0.61
CA LEU A 109 21.38 11.12 0.82
C LEU A 109 22.13 10.46 -0.35
N HIS A 110 21.64 9.33 -0.86
CA HIS A 110 22.18 8.68 -2.05
C HIS A 110 22.06 9.57 -3.31
N THR A 111 20.89 10.14 -3.58
CA THR A 111 20.70 11.08 -4.70
C THR A 111 21.65 12.27 -4.60
N ARG A 112 21.80 12.87 -3.41
CA ARG A 112 22.78 13.96 -3.18
C ARG A 112 24.21 13.53 -3.46
N ARG A 113 24.57 12.29 -3.12
CA ARG A 113 25.90 11.73 -3.42
C ARG A 113 26.12 11.59 -4.92
N ILE A 114 25.15 11.04 -5.67
CA ILE A 114 25.22 10.93 -7.14
C ILE A 114 25.34 12.32 -7.77
N MET A 115 24.48 13.27 -7.37
CA MET A 115 24.52 14.65 -7.85
C MET A 115 25.90 15.26 -7.69
N ARG A 116 26.48 15.15 -6.49
CA ARG A 116 27.77 15.75 -6.20
C ARG A 116 28.89 15.12 -7.04
N THR A 117 28.95 13.79 -7.09
CA THR A 117 29.98 13.08 -7.86
C THR A 117 29.86 13.38 -9.35
N GLY A 118 28.65 13.33 -9.91
CA GLY A 118 28.41 13.62 -11.31
C GLY A 118 28.75 15.07 -11.68
N PHE A 119 28.32 16.06 -10.88
CA PHE A 119 28.67 17.46 -11.15
C PHE A 119 30.17 17.74 -11.00
N GLN A 120 30.86 17.05 -10.07
CA GLN A 120 32.31 17.15 -9.97
C GLN A 120 33.02 16.57 -11.21
N GLN A 121 32.51 15.47 -11.77
CA GLN A 121 33.01 14.90 -13.02
C GLN A 121 32.78 15.84 -14.20
N LEU A 122 31.58 16.40 -14.35
CA LEU A 122 31.28 17.36 -15.41
C LEU A 122 32.13 18.62 -15.32
N LEU A 123 32.39 19.11 -14.11
CA LEU A 123 33.29 20.25 -13.91
C LEU A 123 34.71 19.90 -14.37
N ALA A 124 35.21 18.70 -14.05
CA ALA A 124 36.52 18.23 -14.50
C ALA A 124 36.58 18.11 -16.03
N PHE A 125 35.56 17.56 -16.68
CA PHE A 125 35.50 17.47 -18.14
C PHE A 125 35.46 18.84 -18.80
N SER A 126 34.69 19.79 -18.25
CA SER A 126 34.63 21.16 -18.77
C SER A 126 35.95 21.94 -18.66
N ALA A 127 36.84 21.52 -17.75
CA ALA A 127 38.15 22.12 -17.57
C ALA A 127 39.24 21.48 -18.45
N ASP A 128 38.94 20.35 -19.10
CA ASP A 128 39.85 19.66 -20.01
C ASP A 128 39.58 20.12 -21.45
N GLU A 129 40.41 21.03 -21.96
CA GLU A 129 40.29 21.58 -23.32
C GLU A 129 40.48 20.54 -24.45
N SER A 130 40.87 19.30 -24.13
CA SER A 130 41.01 18.22 -25.11
C SER A 130 39.73 17.43 -25.36
N MET A 131 38.70 17.59 -24.52
CA MET A 131 37.41 16.93 -24.70
C MET A 131 36.49 17.70 -25.64
N ASP A 132 35.73 16.99 -26.48
CA ASP A 132 34.69 17.59 -27.31
C ASP A 132 33.53 18.06 -26.42
N ILE A 133 33.03 19.26 -26.69
CA ILE A 133 31.88 19.85 -25.97
C ILE A 133 30.63 18.97 -26.17
N ASP A 134 30.46 18.35 -27.32
CA ASP A 134 29.31 17.48 -27.59
C ASP A 134 29.31 16.25 -26.67
N ASP A 135 30.47 15.66 -26.38
CA ASP A 135 30.61 14.53 -25.47
C ASP A 135 30.31 14.93 -24.01
N ILE A 136 30.72 16.14 -23.60
CA ILE A 136 30.42 16.68 -22.26
C ILE A 136 28.92 16.89 -22.10
N LEU A 137 28.22 17.38 -23.13
CA LEU A 137 26.77 17.58 -23.12
C LEU A 137 26.01 16.26 -23.03
N VAL A 138 26.49 15.20 -23.69
CA VAL A 138 25.91 13.85 -23.59
C VAL A 138 26.02 13.31 -22.16
N GLU A 139 27.19 13.44 -21.53
CA GLU A 139 27.38 12.96 -20.16
C GLU A 139 26.59 13.78 -19.13
N ALA A 140 26.40 15.08 -19.38
CA ALA A 140 25.52 15.92 -18.58
C ALA A 140 24.06 15.48 -18.65
N HIS A 141 23.56 15.16 -19.85
CA HIS A 141 22.22 14.62 -20.02
C HIS A 141 22.06 13.27 -19.32
N ARG A 142 23.01 12.34 -19.49
CA ARG A 142 22.99 11.04 -18.80
C ARG A 142 22.93 11.20 -17.28
N LEU A 143 23.70 12.14 -16.72
CA LEU A 143 23.66 12.41 -15.28
C LEU A 143 22.28 12.91 -14.85
N LEU A 144 21.69 13.85 -15.60
CA LEU A 144 20.37 14.39 -15.27
C LEU A 144 19.27 13.31 -15.37
N GLU A 145 19.29 12.49 -16.43
CA GLU A 145 18.36 11.36 -16.57
C GLU A 145 18.47 10.39 -15.39
N GLY A 146 19.69 9.97 -15.03
CA GLY A 146 19.89 9.09 -13.87
C GLY A 146 19.41 9.71 -12.54
N LEU A 147 19.53 11.02 -12.38
CA LEU A 147 19.01 11.73 -11.20
C LEU A 147 17.47 11.80 -11.19
N GLU A 148 16.85 11.94 -12.35
CA GLU A 148 15.39 11.88 -12.51
C GLU A 148 14.85 10.49 -12.15
N ASP A 149 15.53 9.42 -12.56
CA ASP A 149 15.21 8.04 -12.17
C ASP A 149 15.31 7.84 -10.65
N GLU A 150 16.37 8.35 -10.01
CA GLU A 150 16.53 8.28 -8.55
C GLU A 150 15.48 9.10 -7.79
N SER A 151 14.96 10.18 -8.39
CA SER A 151 13.95 11.03 -7.78
C SER A 151 12.54 10.40 -7.75
N GLY A 152 12.33 9.29 -8.48
CA GLY A 152 11.05 8.57 -8.52
C GLY A 152 9.99 9.23 -9.39
N VAL A 153 10.36 10.27 -10.14
CA VAL A 153 9.48 10.88 -11.16
C VAL A 153 9.26 9.90 -12.32
N ALA A 154 10.26 9.07 -12.64
CA ALA A 154 10.20 8.05 -13.69
C ALA A 154 9.27 6.86 -13.38
N ASP A 155 8.98 6.54 -12.10
CA ASP A 155 8.06 5.45 -11.72
C ASP A 155 6.60 5.70 -12.21
N HIS A 156 6.30 6.90 -12.69
CA HIS A 156 4.99 7.28 -13.21
C HIS A 156 4.98 7.66 -14.70
N LEU A 157 6.14 7.63 -15.37
CA LEU A 157 6.26 7.90 -16.80
C LEU A 157 6.44 6.59 -17.58
N ARG A 158 5.38 6.16 -18.27
CA ARG A 158 5.41 4.97 -19.15
C ARG A 158 5.49 5.42 -20.60
N SER A 159 6.29 4.73 -21.43
CA SER A 159 6.22 4.90 -22.88
C SER A 159 4.84 4.44 -23.38
N ILE A 160 4.38 5.01 -24.49
CA ILE A 160 3.08 4.65 -25.07
C ILE A 160 3.03 3.16 -25.43
N ASP A 161 4.13 2.61 -25.96
CA ASP A 161 4.23 1.20 -26.34
C ASP A 161 4.02 0.29 -25.12
N ARG A 162 4.75 0.56 -24.02
CA ARG A 162 4.61 -0.22 -22.79
C ARG A 162 3.23 -0.08 -22.16
N LEU A 163 2.64 1.13 -22.20
CA LEU A 163 1.28 1.35 -21.74
C LEU A 163 0.26 0.54 -22.56
N MET A 164 0.44 0.47 -23.88
CA MET A 164 -0.45 -0.31 -24.75
C MET A 164 -0.31 -1.82 -24.50
N ASP A 165 0.91 -2.32 -24.29
CA ASP A 165 1.15 -3.72 -23.93
C ASP A 165 0.48 -4.08 -22.58
N ASP A 166 0.68 -3.25 -21.55
CA ASP A 166 0.01 -3.42 -20.25
C ASP A 166 -1.52 -3.39 -20.40
N THR A 167 -2.04 -2.49 -21.23
CA THR A 167 -3.49 -2.32 -21.47
C THR A 167 -4.08 -3.54 -22.19
N LEU A 168 -3.38 -4.08 -23.19
CA LEU A 168 -3.82 -5.29 -23.90
C LEU A 168 -3.86 -6.50 -22.97
N ALA A 169 -2.85 -6.67 -22.12
CA ALA A 169 -2.83 -7.73 -21.11
C ALA A 169 -4.00 -7.61 -20.13
N GLU A 170 -4.37 -6.40 -19.70
CA GLU A 170 -5.56 -6.18 -18.87
C GLU A 170 -6.86 -6.51 -19.61
N VAL A 171 -6.97 -6.19 -20.91
CA VAL A 171 -8.14 -6.52 -21.73
C VAL A 171 -8.30 -8.03 -21.85
N GLU A 172 -7.22 -8.76 -22.15
CA GLU A 172 -7.22 -10.22 -22.21
C GLU A 172 -7.64 -10.84 -20.87
N GLN A 173 -7.11 -10.33 -19.75
CA GLN A 173 -7.50 -10.79 -18.42
C GLN A 173 -9.01 -10.60 -18.17
N ARG A 174 -9.59 -9.47 -18.59
CA ARG A 174 -11.04 -9.21 -18.47
C ARG A 174 -11.87 -10.13 -19.36
N MET A 175 -11.38 -10.48 -20.54
CA MET A 175 -12.05 -11.44 -21.43
C MET A 175 -12.07 -12.86 -20.84
N GLU A 176 -10.99 -13.28 -20.18
CA GLU A 176 -10.89 -14.61 -19.56
C GLU A 176 -11.67 -14.74 -18.26
N HIS A 177 -11.66 -13.69 -17.43
CA HIS A 177 -12.21 -13.74 -16.06
C HIS A 177 -13.58 -13.06 -15.91
N GLY A 178 -14.06 -12.39 -16.96
CA GLY A 178 -15.37 -11.74 -16.96
C GLY A 178 -16.50 -12.78 -16.93
N CYS A 179 -17.33 -12.73 -15.89
CA CYS A 179 -18.52 -13.56 -15.80
C CYS A 179 -19.72 -12.81 -16.39
N ASN A 180 -20.27 -13.28 -17.51
CA ASN A 180 -21.43 -12.68 -18.18
C ASN A 180 -21.29 -11.16 -18.46
N GLY A 181 -20.08 -10.69 -18.77
CA GLY A 181 -19.80 -9.28 -19.04
C GLY A 181 -19.55 -8.41 -17.80
N ILE A 182 -19.59 -8.99 -16.59
CA ILE A 182 -19.21 -8.30 -15.36
C ILE A 182 -17.72 -8.53 -15.10
N THR A 183 -16.93 -7.46 -15.21
CA THR A 183 -15.47 -7.47 -14.98
C THR A 183 -15.09 -6.91 -13.61
N GLY A 184 -15.98 -6.15 -12.99
CA GLY A 184 -15.81 -5.50 -11.69
C GLY A 184 -16.51 -6.25 -10.54
N ILE A 185 -16.74 -5.51 -9.45
CA ILE A 185 -17.54 -6.00 -8.31
C ILE A 185 -19.03 -5.83 -8.66
N PRO A 186 -19.86 -6.89 -8.60
CA PRO A 186 -21.26 -6.80 -9.00
C PRO A 186 -22.04 -5.87 -8.07
N THR A 187 -22.98 -5.12 -8.64
CA THR A 187 -23.84 -4.19 -7.92
C THR A 187 -25.05 -4.88 -7.29
N GLY A 188 -25.45 -6.05 -7.81
CA GLY A 188 -26.67 -6.75 -7.42
C GLY A 188 -27.90 -6.33 -8.23
N PHE A 189 -27.73 -5.42 -9.20
CA PHE A 189 -28.77 -5.02 -10.15
C PHE A 189 -28.29 -5.27 -11.58
N ASP A 190 -28.90 -6.23 -12.27
CA ASP A 190 -28.50 -6.61 -13.64
C ASP A 190 -28.46 -5.42 -14.61
N ALA A 191 -29.43 -4.52 -14.52
CA ALA A 191 -29.49 -3.32 -15.37
C ALA A 191 -28.33 -2.35 -15.09
N LEU A 192 -27.89 -2.25 -13.82
CA LEU A 192 -26.77 -1.39 -13.46
C LEU A 192 -25.44 -2.05 -13.84
N ASP A 193 -25.31 -3.35 -13.60
CA ASP A 193 -24.14 -4.14 -13.98
C ASP A 193 -23.93 -4.16 -15.49
N HIS A 194 -25.00 -4.13 -16.30
CA HIS A 194 -24.87 -4.02 -17.75
C HIS A 194 -24.28 -2.68 -18.20
N VAL A 195 -24.53 -1.61 -17.45
CA VAL A 195 -24.02 -0.25 -17.77
C VAL A 195 -22.60 -0.04 -17.22
N THR A 196 -22.30 -0.59 -16.04
CA THR A 196 -21.03 -0.35 -15.34
C THR A 196 -20.01 -1.48 -15.54
N ALA A 197 -20.43 -2.64 -16.03
CA ALA A 197 -19.69 -3.91 -15.93
C ALA A 197 -19.29 -4.25 -14.49
N GLY A 198 -20.08 -3.79 -13.50
CA GLY A 198 -19.75 -3.80 -12.08
C GLY A 198 -18.82 -2.64 -11.67
N TRP A 199 -18.56 -2.49 -10.37
CA TRP A 199 -17.63 -1.47 -9.87
C TRP A 199 -16.19 -1.82 -10.22
N GLN A 200 -15.54 -0.99 -11.05
CA GLN A 200 -14.17 -1.22 -11.48
C GLN A 200 -13.16 -0.81 -10.40
N ARG A 201 -12.02 -1.49 -10.40
CA ARG A 201 -10.91 -1.16 -9.50
C ARG A 201 -10.26 0.16 -9.92
N GLY A 202 -10.03 1.04 -8.97
CA GLY A 202 -9.44 2.37 -9.20
C GLY A 202 -10.47 3.49 -9.31
N ASP A 203 -11.74 3.17 -9.54
CA ASP A 203 -12.80 4.17 -9.69
C ASP A 203 -13.27 4.75 -8.36
N LEU A 204 -13.57 6.06 -8.37
CA LEU A 204 -14.31 6.74 -7.32
C LEU A 204 -15.77 6.94 -7.75
N ASN A 205 -16.66 6.14 -7.18
CA ASN A 205 -18.10 6.19 -7.48
C ASN A 205 -18.82 7.05 -6.44
N ILE A 206 -19.44 8.16 -6.88
CA ILE A 206 -20.13 9.11 -6.00
C ILE A 206 -21.65 8.88 -6.08
N LEU A 207 -22.24 8.49 -4.95
CA LEU A 207 -23.69 8.38 -4.80
C LEU A 207 -24.25 9.66 -4.18
N ALA A 208 -24.94 10.47 -5.00
CA ALA A 208 -25.61 11.69 -4.56
C ALA A 208 -27.13 11.52 -4.58
N ALA A 209 -27.78 11.83 -3.46
CA ALA A 209 -29.24 11.82 -3.36
C ALA A 209 -29.69 12.86 -2.32
N ARG A 210 -30.94 13.32 -2.44
CA ARG A 210 -31.55 14.16 -1.38
C ARG A 210 -31.75 13.34 -0.09
N PRO A 211 -31.81 13.98 1.09
CA PRO A 211 -32.18 13.31 2.33
C PRO A 211 -33.47 12.50 2.17
N SER A 212 -33.53 11.35 2.84
CA SER A 212 -34.68 10.43 2.84
C SER A 212 -35.00 9.71 1.51
N VAL A 213 -34.20 9.89 0.45
CA VAL A 213 -34.39 9.17 -0.83
C VAL A 213 -33.90 7.71 -0.77
N GLY A 214 -33.13 7.34 0.26
CA GLY A 214 -32.65 5.97 0.46
C GLY A 214 -31.17 5.73 0.11
N LYS A 215 -30.34 6.78 0.11
CA LYS A 215 -28.88 6.69 -0.14
C LYS A 215 -28.20 5.57 0.65
N THR A 216 -28.40 5.56 1.97
CA THR A 216 -27.84 4.54 2.87
C THR A 216 -28.38 3.15 2.56
N ALA A 217 -29.68 3.01 2.31
CA ALA A 217 -30.27 1.71 1.97
C ALA A 217 -29.67 1.15 0.67
N PHE A 218 -29.47 2.00 -0.34
CA PHE A 218 -28.80 1.63 -1.57
C PHE A 218 -27.33 1.24 -1.34
N ALA A 219 -26.57 2.03 -0.56
CA ALA A 219 -25.19 1.72 -0.22
C ALA A 219 -25.05 0.36 0.53
N LEU A 220 -25.95 0.09 1.47
CA LEU A 220 -26.01 -1.18 2.20
C LEU A 220 -26.37 -2.36 1.29
N HIS A 221 -27.22 -2.15 0.28
CA HIS A 221 -27.50 -3.16 -0.75
C HIS A 221 -26.24 -3.49 -1.55
N LEU A 222 -25.54 -2.47 -2.06
CA LEU A 222 -24.29 -2.65 -2.80
C LEU A 222 -23.24 -3.40 -1.97
N ALA A 223 -23.12 -3.08 -0.67
CA ALA A 223 -22.23 -3.77 0.24
C ALA A 223 -22.56 -5.27 0.34
N ARG A 224 -23.85 -5.61 0.49
CA ARG A 224 -24.32 -6.99 0.55
C ARG A 224 -24.06 -7.73 -0.76
N ALA A 225 -24.38 -7.13 -1.91
CA ALA A 225 -24.16 -7.74 -3.21
C ALA A 225 -22.69 -8.07 -3.47
N ALA A 226 -21.79 -7.12 -3.18
CA ALA A 226 -20.35 -7.33 -3.26
C ALA A 226 -19.86 -8.46 -2.33
N ALA A 227 -20.36 -8.47 -1.09
CA ALA A 227 -19.99 -9.48 -0.10
C ALA A 227 -20.51 -10.89 -0.45
N MET A 228 -21.71 -11.00 -1.01
CA MET A 228 -22.25 -12.26 -1.54
C MET A 228 -21.44 -12.79 -2.73
N ALA A 229 -20.81 -11.90 -3.51
CA ALA A 229 -19.85 -12.26 -4.55
C ALA A 229 -18.44 -12.59 -4.00
N GLY A 230 -18.31 -12.74 -2.67
CA GLY A 230 -17.05 -13.12 -2.01
C GLY A 230 -16.04 -11.98 -1.84
N ARG A 231 -16.44 -10.72 -2.10
CA ARG A 231 -15.55 -9.56 -1.97
C ARG A 231 -15.59 -8.99 -0.56
N HIS A 232 -14.44 -8.56 -0.05
CA HIS A 232 -14.36 -7.98 1.28
C HIS A 232 -14.72 -6.50 1.26
N VAL A 233 -15.78 -6.12 1.99
CA VAL A 233 -16.31 -4.75 1.98
C VAL A 233 -16.07 -4.08 3.33
N VAL A 234 -15.65 -2.82 3.29
CA VAL A 234 -15.51 -1.99 4.49
C VAL A 234 -16.46 -0.81 4.38
N VAL A 235 -17.33 -0.64 5.37
CA VAL A 235 -18.31 0.45 5.45
C VAL A 235 -17.90 1.40 6.57
N PHE A 236 -17.58 2.64 6.21
CA PHE A 236 -17.36 3.73 7.14
C PHE A 236 -18.65 4.51 7.29
N SER A 237 -19.26 4.45 8.47
CA SER A 237 -20.52 5.11 8.79
C SER A 237 -20.27 6.28 9.73
N LEU A 238 -20.34 7.48 9.20
CA LEU A 238 -20.05 8.74 9.90
C LEU A 238 -21.31 9.33 10.55
N GLU A 239 -22.49 8.98 10.04
CA GLU A 239 -23.78 9.50 10.54
C GLU A 239 -24.50 8.52 11.46
N MET A 240 -24.40 7.23 11.17
CA MET A 240 -25.21 6.20 11.80
C MET A 240 -24.35 5.24 12.61
N GLN A 241 -24.78 4.94 13.83
CA GLN A 241 -24.22 3.84 14.62
C GLN A 241 -24.44 2.50 13.91
N GLY A 242 -23.52 1.56 14.13
CA GLY A 242 -23.51 0.25 13.49
C GLY A 242 -24.82 -0.53 13.69
N GLU A 243 -25.43 -0.46 14.86
CA GLU A 243 -26.69 -1.15 15.16
C GLU A 243 -27.83 -0.67 14.27
N ARG A 244 -27.89 0.63 13.95
CA ARG A 244 -28.92 1.18 13.05
C ARG A 244 -28.73 0.74 11.61
N LEU A 245 -27.49 0.44 11.18
CA LEU A 245 -27.23 -0.19 9.90
C LEU A 245 -27.65 -1.66 9.93
N GLY A 246 -27.38 -2.35 11.05
CA GLY A 246 -27.84 -3.71 11.32
C GLY A 246 -29.36 -3.87 11.16
N ASP A 247 -30.15 -3.00 11.79
CA ASP A 247 -31.61 -2.99 11.66
C ASP A 247 -32.04 -2.88 10.19
N ARG A 248 -31.39 -2.00 9.41
CA ARG A 248 -31.70 -1.81 7.99
C ARG A 248 -31.38 -3.05 7.17
N TRP A 249 -30.27 -3.73 7.43
CA TRP A 249 -29.95 -4.97 6.73
C TRP A 249 -30.89 -6.12 7.09
N LEU A 250 -31.26 -6.25 8.36
CA LEU A 250 -32.24 -7.26 8.78
C LEU A 250 -33.57 -7.05 8.06
N LEU A 251 -34.06 -5.80 8.00
CA LEU A 251 -35.27 -5.47 7.26
C LEU A 251 -35.10 -5.68 5.75
N ALA A 252 -33.93 -5.39 5.18
CA ALA A 252 -33.67 -5.64 3.76
C ALA A 252 -33.52 -7.13 3.40
N ALA A 253 -33.22 -7.97 4.38
CA ALA A 253 -33.04 -9.41 4.22
C ALA A 253 -34.29 -10.22 4.60
N THR A 254 -35.38 -9.56 5.01
CA THR A 254 -36.64 -10.21 5.42
C THR A 254 -37.80 -9.67 4.60
N GLU A 255 -38.74 -10.54 4.20
CA GLU A 255 -39.85 -10.16 3.33
C GLU A 255 -41.11 -9.72 4.08
N GLY A 256 -41.26 -10.13 5.35
CA GLY A 256 -42.52 -9.97 6.09
C GLY A 256 -42.38 -9.36 7.48
N VAL A 257 -41.22 -8.81 7.83
CA VAL A 257 -40.98 -8.21 9.16
C VAL A 257 -41.41 -6.75 9.12
N ASP A 258 -42.29 -6.35 10.04
CA ASP A 258 -42.69 -4.96 10.18
C ASP A 258 -41.53 -4.13 10.78
N PRO A 259 -41.07 -3.04 10.12
CA PRO A 259 -40.04 -2.15 10.65
C PRO A 259 -40.39 -1.55 12.03
N GLN A 260 -41.67 -1.31 12.32
CA GLN A 260 -42.12 -0.82 13.61
C GLN A 260 -42.01 -1.90 14.69
N HIS A 261 -42.30 -3.17 14.37
CA HIS A 261 -42.14 -4.27 15.33
C HIS A 261 -40.67 -4.46 15.69
N LEU A 262 -39.77 -4.42 14.70
CA LEU A 262 -38.32 -4.49 14.95
C LEU A 262 -37.86 -3.33 15.85
N ARG A 263 -38.27 -2.09 15.53
CA ARG A 263 -37.90 -0.90 16.30
C ARG A 263 -38.48 -0.86 17.72
N SER A 264 -39.70 -1.35 17.90
CA SER A 264 -40.40 -1.36 19.20
C SER A 264 -40.13 -2.61 20.05
N GLY A 265 -39.49 -3.64 19.46
CA GLY A 265 -39.25 -4.93 20.11
C GLY A 265 -40.47 -5.85 20.18
N GLN A 266 -41.57 -5.51 19.51
CA GLN A 266 -42.85 -6.25 19.57
C GLN A 266 -43.00 -7.26 18.42
N LEU A 267 -41.95 -8.05 18.18
CA LEU A 267 -41.96 -9.03 17.08
C LEU A 267 -42.83 -10.25 17.41
N THR A 268 -43.57 -10.72 16.41
CA THR A 268 -44.26 -12.01 16.47
C THR A 268 -43.27 -13.17 16.46
N PRO A 269 -43.65 -14.38 16.93
CA PRO A 269 -42.78 -15.55 16.87
C PRO A 269 -42.32 -15.92 15.45
N GLY A 270 -43.09 -15.55 14.42
CA GLY A 270 -42.70 -15.73 13.01
C GLY A 270 -41.61 -14.77 12.58
N GLU A 271 -41.77 -13.48 12.89
CA GLU A 271 -40.78 -12.45 12.59
C GLU A 271 -39.46 -12.69 13.32
N VAL A 272 -39.52 -13.11 14.59
CA VAL A 272 -38.32 -13.47 15.38
C VAL A 272 -37.50 -14.55 14.65
N ARG A 273 -38.15 -15.58 14.10
CA ARG A 273 -37.45 -16.62 13.33
C ARG A 273 -36.79 -16.05 12.07
N GLN A 274 -37.51 -15.26 11.29
CA GLN A 274 -36.97 -14.64 10.07
C GLN A 274 -35.77 -13.73 10.37
N VAL A 275 -35.84 -12.91 11.42
CA VAL A 275 -34.75 -12.04 11.85
C VAL A 275 -33.52 -12.84 12.27
N HIS A 276 -33.70 -13.94 13.01
CA HIS A 276 -32.59 -14.82 13.40
C HIS A 276 -31.94 -15.51 12.20
N GLU A 277 -32.74 -15.98 11.23
CA GLU A 277 -32.23 -16.59 10.00
C GLU A 277 -31.44 -15.57 9.15
N ALA A 278 -31.98 -14.38 8.95
CA ALA A 278 -31.30 -13.29 8.24
C ALA A 278 -30.01 -12.87 8.94
N SER A 279 -30.01 -12.78 10.27
CA SER A 279 -28.81 -12.48 11.06
C SER A 279 -27.71 -13.55 10.88
N ALA A 280 -28.09 -14.83 10.86
CA ALA A 280 -27.17 -15.93 10.63
C ALA A 280 -26.58 -15.94 9.21
N GLU A 281 -27.33 -15.51 8.19
CA GLU A 281 -26.82 -15.33 6.83
C GLU A 281 -25.85 -14.14 6.76
N LEU A 282 -26.29 -12.97 7.24
CA LEU A 282 -25.54 -11.72 7.16
C LEU A 282 -24.22 -11.78 7.94
N SER A 283 -24.19 -12.44 9.11
CA SER A 283 -22.99 -12.58 9.94
C SER A 283 -21.85 -13.38 9.29
N ARG A 284 -22.14 -14.13 8.21
CA ARG A 284 -21.12 -14.87 7.44
C ARG A 284 -20.51 -14.03 6.33
N LEU A 285 -21.12 -12.90 5.98
CA LEU A 285 -20.65 -12.05 4.90
C LEU A 285 -19.37 -11.31 5.31
N PRO A 286 -18.40 -11.16 4.40
CA PRO A 286 -17.17 -10.46 4.70
C PRO A 286 -17.32 -8.93 4.65
N ILE A 287 -18.15 -8.40 5.55
CA ILE A 287 -18.41 -6.97 5.70
C ILE A 287 -17.83 -6.51 7.05
N LEU A 288 -17.03 -5.45 7.02
CA LEU A 288 -16.53 -4.77 8.22
C LEU A 288 -17.17 -3.37 8.31
N ILE A 289 -17.56 -2.96 9.50
CA ILE A 289 -18.13 -1.63 9.76
C ILE A 289 -17.20 -0.87 10.70
N ASP A 290 -16.91 0.39 10.35
CA ASP A 290 -16.34 1.39 11.25
C ASP A 290 -17.39 2.48 11.42
N ASP A 291 -18.03 2.52 12.58
CA ASP A 291 -19.06 3.49 12.95
C ASP A 291 -18.53 4.58 13.90
N HIS A 292 -17.21 4.79 13.89
CA HIS A 292 -16.59 5.78 14.74
C HIS A 292 -16.98 7.21 14.30
N PRO A 293 -17.59 8.03 15.18
CA PRO A 293 -18.21 9.31 14.81
C PRO A 293 -17.18 10.40 14.43
N MET A 294 -15.90 10.21 14.76
CA MET A 294 -14.80 11.12 14.43
C MET A 294 -13.80 10.40 13.53
N THR A 295 -14.11 10.33 12.23
CA THR A 295 -13.24 9.67 11.26
C THR A 295 -12.77 10.67 10.20
N SER A 296 -11.49 11.06 10.28
CA SER A 296 -10.84 11.83 9.20
C SER A 296 -10.57 10.93 7.99
N MET A 297 -10.42 11.54 6.82
CA MET A 297 -10.04 10.79 5.60
C MET A 297 -8.69 10.08 5.75
N ASP A 298 -7.78 10.61 6.56
CA ASP A 298 -6.52 9.94 6.90
C ASP A 298 -6.72 8.62 7.65
N ARG A 299 -7.70 8.58 8.55
CA ARG A 299 -8.07 7.36 9.26
C ARG A 299 -8.73 6.36 8.30
N VAL A 300 -9.68 6.81 7.47
CA VAL A 300 -10.30 5.95 6.41
C VAL A 300 -9.20 5.31 5.56
N ARG A 301 -8.25 6.13 5.08
CA ARG A 301 -7.13 5.69 4.25
C ARG A 301 -6.23 4.69 4.98
N SER A 302 -5.84 4.99 6.22
CA SER A 302 -4.94 4.13 7.01
C SER A 302 -5.59 2.78 7.33
N SER A 303 -6.86 2.79 7.76
CA SER A 303 -7.66 1.58 8.01
C SER A 303 -7.83 0.75 6.74
N ALA A 304 -8.19 1.37 5.62
CA ALA A 304 -8.35 0.69 4.34
C ALA A 304 -7.03 0.05 3.87
N ARG A 305 -5.89 0.74 4.00
CA ARG A 305 -4.56 0.20 3.67
C ARG A 305 -4.18 -0.99 4.56
N LEU A 306 -4.41 -0.90 5.87
CA LEU A 306 -4.15 -1.99 6.81
C LEU A 306 -5.01 -3.23 6.52
N LEU A 307 -6.28 -3.03 6.15
CA LEU A 307 -7.16 -4.13 5.77
C LEU A 307 -6.76 -4.70 4.40
N LYS A 308 -6.33 -3.84 3.45
CA LYS A 308 -5.85 -4.28 2.15
C LYS A 308 -4.59 -5.15 2.25
N SER A 309 -3.62 -4.79 3.11
CA SER A 309 -2.40 -5.59 3.31
C SER A 309 -2.67 -6.98 3.89
N LYS A 310 -3.82 -7.17 4.54
CA LYS A 310 -4.30 -8.46 5.04
C LYS A 310 -5.21 -9.19 4.04
N ASN A 311 -5.36 -8.69 2.81
CA ASN A 311 -6.34 -9.14 1.83
C ASN A 311 -7.76 -9.17 2.40
N ARG A 312 -8.18 -8.09 3.08
CA ARG A 312 -9.51 -7.93 3.71
C ARG A 312 -10.23 -6.66 3.27
N CYS A 313 -9.92 -6.14 2.08
CA CYS A 313 -10.53 -4.94 1.53
C CYS A 313 -10.48 -4.95 -0.01
N ASP A 314 -11.64 -5.07 -0.63
CA ASP A 314 -11.85 -4.96 -2.09
C ASP A 314 -12.71 -3.75 -2.45
N MET A 315 -13.64 -3.36 -1.57
CA MET A 315 -14.53 -2.21 -1.75
C MET A 315 -14.62 -1.40 -0.44
N VAL A 316 -14.58 -0.08 -0.57
CA VAL A 316 -14.78 0.86 0.54
C VAL A 316 -16.03 1.69 0.26
N ILE A 317 -16.93 1.77 1.25
CA ILE A 317 -18.13 2.61 1.22
C ILE A 317 -18.01 3.61 2.36
N VAL A 318 -18.26 4.89 2.07
CA VAL A 318 -18.25 5.98 3.07
C VAL A 318 -19.61 6.67 3.09
N ASP A 319 -20.30 6.67 4.24
CA ASP A 319 -21.62 7.25 4.43
C ASP A 319 -21.66 8.21 5.64
N TYR A 320 -21.71 9.55 5.52
CA TYR A 320 -21.70 10.41 4.33
C TYR A 320 -20.50 11.39 4.33
N LEU A 321 -19.90 11.61 3.16
CA LEU A 321 -18.66 12.37 2.95
C LEU A 321 -18.64 13.81 3.49
N GLN A 322 -19.79 14.47 3.70
CA GLN A 322 -19.81 15.87 4.18
C GLN A 322 -19.44 16.03 5.66
N LEU A 323 -19.28 14.93 6.41
CA LEU A 323 -18.73 14.93 7.78
C LEU A 323 -17.22 14.70 7.82
N CYS A 324 -16.57 14.49 6.68
CA CYS A 324 -15.12 14.42 6.60
C CYS A 324 -14.54 15.83 6.54
N GLU A 325 -13.96 16.30 7.66
CA GLU A 325 -12.98 17.39 7.66
C GLU A 325 -11.57 16.87 7.32
#